data_AF-A0AAQ4EML4-F1
#
_entry.id   AF-A0AAQ4EML4-F1
#
_cell.length_a   1.000
_cell.length_b   1.000
_cell.length_c   1.000
_cell.angle_alpha   90.00
_cell.angle_beta   90.00
_cell.angle_gamma   90.00
#
_symmetry.space_group_name_H-M   'P 1'
#
loop_
_entity.id
_entity.type
_entity.pdbx_description
1 polymer ?
#
loop_
_entity_poly.entity_id
_entity_poly.type
_entity_poly.pdbx_seq_one_letter_code
_entity_poly.pdbx_strand_id
1 'polypeptide(L)'
;TPDTPELTECTQKEITRCYTEYVEIFYSYAPQHGSENTLSEDAYTKVCSAFNETSSCYAGFDRCPDSVKANFTRREEGYRALRALACDKEAYKGVTTVRLCPDPRKMRECMEEEHGEFEFDRDYEKLFCRYGPTQKMCFEKTLNSSCPLSVESRQTAITKIMAAAELIHDCERMYQRAPKVHRSNITAGDPAALEKLGAEVAEMQNLQRKALQTLYTLLEKVESMDRAGKRERIEDAKIVHQQMKSIEALEGVVQGLQKDIAQRCKSDSESPDEKSRGLF
;
A
#
# COMPACT_ATOMS: atom_id res chain seq x y z
N THR A 1 6.75 10.82 -5.86
CA THR A 1 6.08 9.97 -6.85
C THR A 1 6.89 8.69 -6.93
N PRO A 2 6.29 7.50 -6.93
CA PRO A 2 7.07 6.29 -7.23
C PRO A 2 7.73 6.50 -8.59
N ASP A 3 9.03 6.22 -8.70
CA ASP A 3 9.72 6.27 -9.98
C ASP A 3 9.15 5.17 -10.89
N THR A 4 9.01 5.46 -12.18
CA THR A 4 8.51 4.46 -13.14
C THR A 4 9.59 3.37 -13.29
N PRO A 5 9.25 2.08 -13.23
CA PRO A 5 10.25 1.03 -13.30
C PRO A 5 10.93 1.04 -14.66
N GLU A 6 12.26 0.98 -14.65
CA GLU A 6 13.10 0.94 -15.84
C GLU A 6 13.95 -0.32 -15.89
N LEU A 7 14.06 -0.91 -17.09
CA LEU A 7 14.89 -2.08 -17.33
C LEU A 7 16.32 -1.65 -17.70
N THR A 8 17.27 -1.96 -16.83
CA THR A 8 18.70 -1.67 -17.03
C THR A 8 19.48 -2.85 -17.60
N GLU A 9 19.07 -4.09 -17.33
CA GLU A 9 19.74 -5.32 -17.78
C GLU A 9 18.75 -6.32 -18.39
N CYS A 10 19.18 -7.03 -19.42
CA CYS A 10 18.38 -8.06 -20.11
C CYS A 10 18.47 -9.43 -19.41
N THR A 11 18.16 -9.47 -18.12
CA THR A 11 18.09 -10.71 -17.34
C THR A 11 16.64 -11.05 -16.97
N GLN A 12 16.33 -12.34 -16.81
CA GLN A 12 15.00 -12.78 -16.38
C GLN A 12 14.56 -12.09 -15.08
N LYS A 13 15.49 -11.95 -14.13
CA LYS A 13 15.23 -11.34 -12.82
C LYS A 13 14.86 -9.86 -12.96
N GLU A 14 15.63 -9.10 -13.73
CA GLU A 14 15.37 -7.66 -13.91
C GLU A 14 14.09 -7.39 -14.70
N ILE A 15 13.82 -8.18 -15.74
CA ILE A 15 12.58 -8.05 -16.51
C ILE A 15 11.36 -8.38 -15.64
N THR A 16 11.46 -9.47 -14.87
CA THR A 16 10.43 -9.87 -13.90
C THR A 16 10.18 -8.74 -12.90
N ARG A 17 11.24 -8.27 -12.22
CA ARG A 17 11.16 -7.16 -11.27
C ARG A 17 10.46 -5.94 -11.87
N CYS A 18 10.93 -5.49 -13.04
CA CYS A 18 10.42 -4.29 -13.71
C CYS A 18 8.90 -4.37 -13.96
N TYR A 19 8.41 -5.49 -14.48
CA TYR A 19 6.97 -5.66 -14.71
C TYR A 19 6.16 -5.82 -13.42
N THR A 20 6.70 -6.51 -12.42
CA THR A 20 6.00 -6.71 -11.14
C THR A 20 5.89 -5.43 -10.30
N GLU A 21 6.83 -4.50 -10.43
CA GLU A 21 6.78 -3.19 -9.74
C GLU A 21 5.55 -2.36 -10.16
N TYR A 22 4.98 -2.59 -11.36
CA TYR A 22 3.72 -1.95 -11.74
C TYR A 22 2.53 -2.40 -10.88
N VAL A 23 2.56 -3.59 -10.27
CA VAL A 23 1.51 -4.01 -9.33
C VAL A 23 1.57 -3.15 -8.06
N GLU A 24 2.77 -2.80 -7.61
CA GLU A 24 2.94 -1.88 -6.47
C GLU A 24 2.45 -0.48 -6.81
N ILE A 25 2.80 0.05 -8.00
CA ILE A 25 2.32 1.35 -8.50
C ILE A 25 0.79 1.36 -8.59
N PHE A 26 0.18 0.27 -9.07
CA PHE A 26 -1.28 0.17 -9.16
C PHE A 26 -1.93 0.35 -7.78
N TYR A 27 -1.29 -0.11 -6.70
CA TYR A 27 -1.85 -0.02 -5.36
C TYR A 27 -1.30 1.14 -4.51
N SER A 28 -0.30 1.89 -4.97
CA SER A 28 0.39 2.90 -4.14
C SER A 28 -0.49 4.07 -3.73
N TYR A 29 -1.58 4.29 -4.46
CA TYR A 29 -2.57 5.33 -4.20
C TYR A 29 -3.95 4.78 -3.84
N ALA A 30 -4.05 3.47 -3.57
CA ALA A 30 -5.29 2.87 -3.10
C ALA A 30 -5.62 3.34 -1.67
N PRO A 31 -6.91 3.52 -1.32
CA PRO A 31 -7.30 3.80 0.05
C PRO A 31 -6.80 2.72 1.01
N GLN A 32 -6.42 3.13 2.23
CA GLN A 32 -6.00 2.18 3.26
C GLN A 32 -7.22 1.50 3.89
N HIS A 33 -7.01 0.31 4.46
CA HIS A 33 -8.07 -0.36 5.22
C HIS A 33 -8.60 0.56 6.34
N GLY A 34 -9.90 0.83 6.33
CA GLY A 34 -10.57 1.64 7.35
C GLY A 34 -10.60 3.14 7.10
N SER A 35 -10.05 3.64 5.97
CA SER A 35 -10.30 5.03 5.54
C SER A 35 -11.66 5.17 4.86
N GLU A 36 -12.19 6.39 4.76
CA GLU A 36 -13.30 6.66 3.84
C GLU A 36 -12.86 6.21 2.43
N ASN A 37 -13.61 5.29 1.82
CA ASN A 37 -13.29 4.66 0.52
C ASN A 37 -13.49 5.62 -0.66
N THR A 38 -12.96 6.84 -0.56
CA THR A 38 -13.04 7.85 -1.60
C THR A 38 -11.70 7.93 -2.32
N LEU A 39 -11.70 7.45 -3.56
CA LEU A 39 -10.61 7.67 -4.51
C LEU A 39 -10.62 9.16 -4.91
N SER A 40 -9.55 9.89 -4.62
CA SER A 40 -9.43 11.28 -5.09
C SER A 40 -9.05 11.34 -6.58
N GLU A 41 -9.48 12.40 -7.28
CA GLU A 41 -9.10 12.63 -8.69
C GLU A 41 -7.58 12.70 -8.87
N ASP A 42 -6.89 13.32 -7.92
CA ASP A 42 -5.43 13.43 -7.94
C ASP A 42 -4.76 12.06 -7.82
N ALA A 43 -5.28 11.18 -6.95
CA ALA A 43 -4.77 9.82 -6.79
C ALA A 43 -4.98 9.00 -8.06
N TYR A 44 -6.18 9.09 -8.66
CA TYR A 44 -6.49 8.44 -9.94
C TYR A 44 -5.58 8.94 -11.06
N THR A 45 -5.45 10.26 -11.21
CA THR A 45 -4.61 10.86 -12.26
C THR A 45 -3.16 10.44 -12.11
N LYS A 46 -2.63 10.42 -10.88
CA LYS A 46 -1.26 9.96 -10.60
C LYS A 46 -1.06 8.50 -11.00
N VAL A 47 -1.97 7.60 -10.60
CA VAL A 47 -1.91 6.19 -10.99
C VAL A 47 -1.95 6.05 -12.50
N CYS A 48 -2.97 6.56 -13.17
CA CYS A 48 -3.09 6.37 -14.61
C CYS A 48 -1.90 6.97 -15.37
N SER A 49 -1.38 8.13 -14.94
CA SER A 49 -0.20 8.75 -15.56
C SER A 49 1.08 7.92 -15.43
N ALA A 50 1.18 7.07 -14.40
CA ALA A 50 2.29 6.13 -14.25
C ALA A 50 2.20 4.94 -15.23
N PHE A 51 1.05 4.74 -15.90
CA PHE A 51 0.84 3.72 -16.92
C PHE A 51 0.72 4.34 -18.32
N ASN A 52 1.86 4.54 -18.96
CA ASN A 52 1.94 4.97 -20.37
C ASN A 52 1.46 3.87 -21.36
N GLU A 53 1.27 4.21 -22.64
CA GLU A 53 0.81 3.22 -23.64
C GLU A 53 1.79 2.07 -23.87
N THR A 54 3.08 2.32 -23.59
CA THR A 54 4.16 1.36 -23.71
C THR A 54 5.00 1.44 -22.45
N SER A 55 5.04 0.36 -21.67
CA SER A 55 5.77 0.37 -20.39
C SER A 55 7.24 0.79 -20.59
N SER A 56 7.81 1.53 -19.63
CA SER A 56 9.25 1.82 -19.64
C SER A 56 10.08 0.53 -19.61
N CYS A 57 9.54 -0.54 -18.99
CA CYS A 57 10.09 -1.89 -19.06
C CYS A 57 10.13 -2.42 -20.50
N TYR A 58 9.05 -2.24 -21.28
CA TYR A 58 8.99 -2.62 -22.69
C TYR A 58 10.01 -1.86 -23.54
N ALA A 59 10.13 -0.54 -23.34
CA ALA A 59 11.12 0.27 -24.06
C ALA A 59 12.56 -0.18 -23.79
N GLY A 60 12.86 -0.62 -22.56
CA GLY A 60 14.14 -1.23 -22.22
C GLY A 60 14.29 -2.64 -22.80
N PHE A 61 13.21 -3.42 -22.76
CA PHE A 61 13.14 -4.79 -23.25
C PHE A 61 13.30 -4.90 -24.77
N ASP A 62 12.87 -3.89 -25.52
CA ASP A 62 13.05 -3.86 -26.97
C ASP A 62 14.53 -3.81 -27.39
N ARG A 63 15.44 -3.49 -26.45
CA ARG A 63 16.89 -3.56 -26.66
C ARG A 63 17.48 -4.94 -26.34
N CYS A 64 16.70 -5.86 -25.78
CA CYS A 64 17.17 -7.20 -25.43
C CYS A 64 17.23 -8.14 -26.64
N PRO A 65 18.04 -9.23 -26.59
CA PRO A 65 18.07 -10.22 -27.66
C PRO A 65 16.71 -10.90 -27.89
N ASP A 66 16.39 -11.28 -29.13
CA ASP A 66 15.09 -11.91 -29.47
C ASP A 66 14.79 -13.19 -28.68
N SER A 67 15.82 -13.95 -28.32
CA SER A 67 15.71 -15.14 -27.46
C SER A 67 15.19 -14.81 -26.06
N VAL A 68 15.47 -13.61 -25.57
CA VAL A 68 14.90 -13.05 -24.34
C VAL A 68 13.52 -12.50 -24.66
N LYS A 69 13.33 -11.81 -25.78
CA LYS A 69 12.05 -11.16 -26.13
C LYS A 69 10.84 -12.09 -26.17
N ALA A 70 11.00 -13.29 -26.74
CA ALA A 70 9.93 -14.27 -26.83
C ALA A 70 9.41 -14.75 -25.46
N ASN A 71 10.15 -14.50 -24.38
CA ASN A 71 9.84 -15.01 -23.05
C ASN A 71 8.97 -14.11 -22.18
N PHE A 72 8.67 -12.87 -22.59
CA PHE A 72 7.99 -11.90 -21.71
C PHE A 72 6.78 -11.21 -22.35
N THR A 73 6.32 -11.67 -23.52
CA THR A 73 5.10 -11.16 -24.17
C THR A 73 3.89 -11.18 -23.23
N ARG A 74 3.76 -12.22 -22.40
CA ARG A 74 2.66 -12.34 -21.42
C ARG A 74 2.70 -11.29 -20.31
N ARG A 75 3.90 -10.91 -19.87
CA ARG A 75 4.04 -9.86 -18.85
C ARG A 75 3.63 -8.50 -19.41
N GLU A 76 3.97 -8.24 -20.67
CA GLU A 76 3.52 -7.05 -21.38
C GLU A 76 1.99 -7.05 -21.59
N GLU A 77 1.38 -8.20 -21.87
CA GLU A 77 -0.09 -8.33 -21.89
C GLU A 77 -0.71 -8.04 -20.51
N GLY A 78 -0.10 -8.55 -19.44
CA GLY A 78 -0.50 -8.26 -18.07
C GLY A 78 -0.36 -6.78 -17.73
N TYR A 79 0.72 -6.13 -18.17
CA TYR A 79 0.89 -4.68 -18.05
C TYR A 79 -0.24 -3.92 -18.73
N ARG A 80 -0.59 -4.26 -19.98
CA ARG A 80 -1.68 -3.62 -20.72
C ARG A 80 -3.03 -3.83 -20.04
N ALA A 81 -3.28 -5.03 -19.50
CA ALA A 81 -4.49 -5.31 -18.73
C ALA A 81 -4.54 -4.47 -17.43
N LEU A 82 -3.42 -4.37 -16.72
CA LEU A 82 -3.32 -3.58 -15.50
C LEU A 82 -3.48 -2.08 -15.79
N ARG A 83 -2.89 -1.57 -16.87
CA ARG A 83 -3.11 -0.21 -17.37
C ARG A 83 -4.57 0.04 -17.70
N ALA A 84 -5.22 -0.87 -18.42
CA ALA A 84 -6.63 -0.72 -18.78
C ALA A 84 -7.52 -0.60 -17.52
N LEU A 85 -7.16 -1.32 -16.45
CA LEU A 85 -7.80 -1.16 -15.15
C LEU A 85 -7.44 0.17 -14.48
N ALA A 86 -6.17 0.57 -14.49
CA ALA A 86 -5.67 1.77 -13.81
C ALA A 86 -6.20 3.07 -14.43
N CYS A 87 -6.40 3.08 -15.75
CA CYS A 87 -6.87 4.22 -16.54
C CYS A 87 -8.36 4.17 -16.88
N ASP A 88 -9.09 3.20 -16.35
CA ASP A 88 -10.55 3.22 -16.28
C ASP A 88 -10.91 3.52 -14.82
N LYS A 89 -11.41 4.73 -14.58
CA LYS A 89 -11.71 5.23 -13.24
C LYS A 89 -12.66 4.33 -12.46
N GLU A 90 -13.70 3.80 -13.09
CA GLU A 90 -14.69 2.96 -12.43
C GLU A 90 -14.13 1.56 -12.18
N ALA A 91 -13.34 1.02 -13.13
CA ALA A 91 -12.65 -0.24 -12.93
C ALA A 91 -11.61 -0.15 -11.79
N TYR A 92 -10.79 0.90 -11.78
CA TYR A 92 -9.78 1.13 -10.74
C TYR A 92 -10.42 1.29 -9.36
N LYS A 93 -11.49 2.10 -9.26
CA LYS A 93 -12.27 2.25 -8.03
C LYS A 93 -12.88 0.92 -7.59
N GLY A 94 -13.44 0.15 -8.52
CA GLY A 94 -14.01 -1.17 -8.23
C GLY A 94 -12.96 -2.15 -7.66
N VAL A 95 -11.78 -2.21 -8.27
CA VAL A 95 -10.68 -3.07 -7.84
C VAL A 95 -10.13 -2.65 -6.47
N THR A 96 -9.87 -1.36 -6.27
CA THR A 96 -9.35 -0.86 -4.99
C THR A 96 -10.38 -1.01 -3.86
N THR A 97 -11.67 -0.84 -4.15
CA THR A 97 -12.74 -1.06 -3.18
C THR A 97 -12.90 -2.54 -2.83
N VAL A 98 -12.95 -3.44 -3.83
CA VAL A 98 -13.16 -4.87 -3.57
C VAL A 98 -12.01 -5.49 -2.77
N ARG A 99 -10.78 -5.00 -2.95
CA ARG A 99 -9.62 -5.43 -2.15
C ARG A 99 -9.84 -5.26 -0.64
N LEU A 100 -10.61 -4.25 -0.24
CA LEU A 100 -10.89 -3.93 1.17
C LEU A 100 -12.14 -4.63 1.73
N CYS A 101 -12.86 -5.36 0.89
CA CYS A 101 -14.13 -5.98 1.26
C CYS A 101 -14.05 -7.33 2.01
N PRO A 102 -13.03 -8.20 1.80
CA PRO A 102 -12.92 -9.42 2.57
C PRO A 102 -12.78 -9.16 4.06
N ASP A 103 -13.39 -10.02 4.87
CA ASP A 103 -13.04 -10.15 6.29
C ASP A 103 -11.65 -10.78 6.38
N PRO A 104 -10.62 -10.10 6.93
CA PRO A 104 -9.26 -10.61 6.95
C PRO A 104 -9.11 -11.94 7.71
N ARG A 105 -9.94 -12.17 8.74
CA ARG A 105 -9.92 -13.41 9.50
C ARG A 105 -10.50 -14.55 8.67
N LYS A 106 -11.67 -14.34 8.06
CA LYS A 106 -12.29 -15.37 7.18
C LYS A 106 -11.43 -15.66 5.96
N MET A 107 -10.76 -14.65 5.42
CA MET A 107 -9.80 -14.82 4.32
C MET A 107 -8.65 -15.74 4.73
N ARG A 108 -8.06 -15.51 5.92
CA ARG A 108 -7.01 -16.39 6.45
C ARG A 108 -7.52 -17.81 6.66
N GLU A 109 -8.66 -17.97 7.33
CA GLU A 109 -9.28 -19.28 7.60
C GLU A 109 -9.53 -20.04 6.29
N CYS A 110 -10.11 -19.40 5.28
CA CYS A 110 -10.33 -20.03 3.98
C CYS A 110 -9.03 -20.45 3.28
N MET A 111 -7.99 -19.61 3.32
CA MET A 111 -6.71 -19.94 2.71
C MET A 111 -6.03 -21.12 3.42
N GLU A 112 -6.09 -21.16 4.74
CA GLU A 112 -5.53 -22.26 5.56
C GLU A 112 -6.30 -23.58 5.36
N GLU A 113 -7.63 -23.53 5.23
CA GLU A 113 -8.46 -24.71 4.96
C GLU A 113 -8.16 -25.34 3.59
N GLU A 114 -7.96 -24.52 2.57
CA GLU A 114 -7.88 -24.97 1.17
C GLU A 114 -6.44 -25.32 0.75
N HIS A 115 -5.43 -24.72 1.40
CA HIS A 115 -4.02 -24.96 1.09
C HIS A 115 -3.16 -25.51 2.22
N GLY A 116 -3.69 -25.59 3.44
CA GLY A 116 -2.88 -25.89 4.63
C GLY A 116 -2.08 -24.68 5.11
N GLU A 117 -1.09 -24.91 5.96
CA GLU A 117 -0.22 -23.84 6.45
C GLU A 117 0.52 -23.15 5.29
N PHE A 118 0.59 -21.81 5.33
CA PHE A 118 1.31 -21.03 4.33
C PHE A 118 2.80 -21.37 4.32
N GLU A 119 3.24 -22.07 3.28
CA GLU A 119 4.66 -22.19 2.96
C GLU A 119 5.14 -20.86 2.37
N PHE A 120 5.84 -20.06 3.18
CA PHE A 120 6.50 -18.85 2.71
C PHE A 120 7.64 -19.22 1.75
N ASP A 121 7.42 -19.09 0.45
CA ASP A 121 8.47 -19.10 -0.56
C ASP A 121 9.14 -17.71 -0.62
N ARG A 122 10.46 -17.66 -0.82
CA ARG A 122 11.18 -16.39 -1.01
C ARG A 122 10.90 -15.81 -2.40
N ASP A 123 10.47 -16.65 -3.33
CA ASP A 123 10.00 -16.25 -4.65
C ASP A 123 8.51 -15.87 -4.56
N TYR A 124 8.24 -14.58 -4.47
CA TYR A 124 6.88 -14.04 -4.42
C TYR A 124 6.06 -14.43 -5.66
N GLU A 125 6.68 -14.53 -6.83
CA GLU A 125 5.97 -14.90 -8.05
C GLU A 125 5.46 -16.35 -7.96
N LYS A 126 6.34 -17.25 -7.52
CA LYS A 126 5.98 -18.64 -7.29
C LYS A 126 4.92 -18.79 -6.19
N LEU A 127 5.03 -17.99 -5.14
CA LEU A 127 4.00 -17.91 -4.09
C LEU A 127 2.66 -17.46 -4.69
N PHE A 128 2.63 -16.31 -5.36
CA PHE A 128 1.41 -15.76 -5.96
C PHE A 128 0.77 -16.75 -6.93
N CYS A 129 1.54 -17.34 -7.83
CA CYS A 129 1.01 -18.30 -8.80
C CYS A 129 0.51 -19.59 -8.14
N ARG A 130 1.14 -20.07 -7.06
CA ARG A 130 0.65 -21.26 -6.34
C ARG A 130 -0.68 -21.01 -5.63
N TYR A 131 -0.81 -19.84 -4.99
CA TYR A 131 -1.93 -19.52 -4.11
C TYR A 131 -3.03 -18.69 -4.77
N GLY A 132 -2.78 -18.10 -5.94
CA GLY A 132 -3.69 -17.22 -6.66
C GLY A 132 -5.07 -17.80 -6.94
N PRO A 133 -5.20 -19.06 -7.43
CA PRO A 133 -6.51 -19.69 -7.64
C PRO A 133 -7.35 -19.78 -6.37
N THR A 134 -6.74 -20.18 -5.26
CA THR A 134 -7.42 -20.27 -3.95
C THR A 134 -7.69 -18.89 -3.38
N GLN A 135 -6.77 -17.95 -3.54
CA GLN A 135 -7.00 -16.55 -3.17
C GLN A 135 -8.25 -16.01 -3.88
N LYS A 136 -8.38 -16.23 -5.19
CA LYS A 136 -9.56 -15.82 -5.97
C LYS A 136 -10.86 -16.42 -5.41
N MET A 137 -10.86 -17.73 -5.14
CA MET A 137 -12.01 -18.42 -4.56
C MET A 137 -12.33 -17.91 -3.14
N CYS A 138 -11.33 -17.75 -2.29
CA CYS A 138 -11.50 -17.26 -0.92
C CYS A 138 -11.98 -15.83 -0.89
N PHE A 139 -11.58 -14.98 -1.84
CA PHE A 139 -12.15 -13.66 -2.00
C PHE A 139 -13.67 -13.73 -2.12
N GLU A 140 -14.22 -14.61 -2.97
CA GLU A 140 -15.67 -14.74 -3.15
C GLU A 140 -16.41 -15.23 -1.89
N LYS A 141 -15.81 -16.15 -1.13
CA LYS A 141 -16.39 -16.72 0.10
C LYS A 141 -16.36 -15.74 1.30
N THR A 142 -15.45 -14.77 1.29
CA THR A 142 -15.09 -14.01 2.51
C THR A 142 -15.49 -12.54 2.46
N LEU A 143 -16.16 -12.11 1.39
CA LEU A 143 -16.68 -10.74 1.25
C LEU A 143 -17.60 -10.38 2.42
N ASN A 144 -17.31 -9.25 3.06
CA ASN A 144 -18.19 -8.67 4.06
C ASN A 144 -19.50 -8.18 3.40
N SER A 145 -20.61 -8.30 4.13
CA SER A 145 -21.91 -7.74 3.73
C SER A 145 -21.89 -6.21 3.67
N SER A 146 -20.93 -5.56 4.34
CA SER A 146 -20.70 -4.11 4.27
C SER A 146 -19.99 -3.63 3.00
N CYS A 147 -19.61 -4.52 2.08
CA CYS A 147 -18.98 -4.12 0.83
C CYS A 147 -19.97 -3.28 -0.01
N PRO A 148 -19.61 -2.06 -0.44
CA PRO A 148 -20.53 -1.17 -1.14
C PRO A 148 -20.80 -1.56 -2.60
N LEU A 149 -20.07 -2.55 -3.13
CA LEU A 149 -20.21 -3.03 -4.50
C LEU A 149 -21.23 -4.17 -4.60
N SER A 150 -21.94 -4.23 -5.72
CA SER A 150 -22.83 -5.36 -6.03
C SER A 150 -22.04 -6.68 -6.15
N VAL A 151 -22.72 -7.83 -6.06
CA VAL A 151 -22.08 -9.15 -6.28
C VAL A 151 -21.35 -9.19 -7.63
N GLU A 152 -22.03 -8.77 -8.70
CA GLU A 152 -21.50 -8.77 -10.07
C GLU A 152 -20.27 -7.87 -10.22
N SER A 153 -20.32 -6.65 -9.65
CA SER A 153 -19.19 -5.71 -9.70
C SER A 153 -17.98 -6.27 -8.94
N ARG A 154 -18.19 -6.95 -7.81
CA ARG A 154 -17.11 -7.59 -7.03
C ARG A 154 -16.45 -8.71 -7.81
N GLN A 155 -17.23 -9.63 -8.36
CA GLN A 155 -16.72 -10.75 -9.17
C GLN A 155 -15.97 -10.28 -10.40
N THR A 156 -16.49 -9.26 -11.08
CA THR A 156 -15.85 -8.65 -12.25
C THR A 156 -14.51 -8.03 -11.86
N ALA A 157 -14.47 -7.25 -10.78
CA ALA A 157 -13.26 -6.60 -10.30
C ALA A 157 -12.17 -7.61 -9.90
N ILE A 158 -12.54 -8.61 -9.09
CA ILE A 158 -11.63 -9.69 -8.66
C ILE A 158 -11.10 -10.46 -9.87
N THR A 159 -11.98 -10.83 -10.81
CA THR A 159 -11.56 -11.61 -11.98
C THR A 159 -10.59 -10.83 -12.85
N LYS A 160 -10.86 -9.55 -13.13
CA LYS A 160 -9.98 -8.73 -13.97
C LYS A 160 -8.61 -8.52 -13.32
N ILE A 161 -8.55 -8.19 -12.03
CA ILE A 161 -7.27 -7.92 -11.37
C ILE A 161 -6.43 -9.18 -11.18
N MET A 162 -7.06 -10.31 -10.82
CA MET A 162 -6.35 -11.59 -10.70
C MET A 162 -5.82 -12.06 -12.05
N ALA A 163 -6.59 -11.91 -13.13
CA ALA A 163 -6.12 -12.24 -14.48
C ALA A 163 -4.94 -11.35 -14.93
N ALA A 164 -5.00 -10.04 -14.66
CA ALA A 164 -3.88 -9.14 -14.95
C ALA A 164 -2.62 -9.51 -14.16
N ALA A 165 -2.77 -9.85 -12.88
CA ALA A 165 -1.67 -10.29 -12.02
C ALA A 165 -1.08 -11.63 -12.48
N GLU A 166 -1.91 -12.62 -12.83
CA GLU A 166 -1.46 -13.91 -13.38
C GLU A 166 -0.63 -13.76 -14.67
N LEU A 167 -0.98 -12.79 -15.52
CA LEU A 167 -0.21 -12.45 -16.73
C LEU A 167 1.11 -11.76 -16.39
N ILE A 168 1.10 -10.75 -15.51
CA ILE A 168 2.32 -10.05 -15.05
C ILE A 168 3.32 -11.00 -14.39
N HIS A 169 2.81 -11.97 -13.63
CA HIS A 169 3.60 -12.99 -12.93
C HIS A 169 3.86 -14.25 -13.77
N ASP A 170 3.41 -14.28 -15.04
CA ASP A 170 3.58 -15.41 -15.96
C ASP A 170 3.29 -16.79 -15.34
N CYS A 171 2.17 -16.88 -14.61
CA CYS A 171 1.85 -18.06 -13.81
C CYS A 171 1.70 -19.35 -14.64
N GLU A 172 1.36 -19.25 -15.92
CA GLU A 172 1.23 -20.41 -16.81
C GLU A 172 2.55 -21.18 -16.96
N ARG A 173 3.68 -20.50 -17.10
CA ARG A 173 4.99 -21.17 -17.14
C ARG A 173 5.33 -21.84 -15.82
N MET A 174 4.87 -21.27 -14.71
CA MET A 174 5.05 -21.85 -13.38
C MET A 174 4.20 -23.12 -13.21
N TYR A 175 2.94 -23.12 -13.67
CA TYR A 175 2.09 -24.31 -13.64
C TYR A 175 2.61 -25.46 -14.51
N GLN A 176 3.23 -25.15 -15.66
CA GLN A 176 3.83 -26.14 -16.56
C GLN A 176 5.14 -26.74 -16.02
N ARG A 177 5.83 -26.04 -15.10
CA ARG A 177 7.07 -26.49 -14.44
C ARG A 177 6.86 -27.05 -13.04
N ALA A 178 5.69 -26.86 -12.45
CA ALA A 178 5.35 -27.47 -11.18
C ALA A 178 5.44 -28.99 -11.35
N PRO A 179 6.23 -29.70 -10.52
CA PRO A 179 6.13 -31.14 -10.44
C PRO A 179 4.65 -31.44 -10.21
N LYS A 180 4.03 -32.25 -11.08
CA LYS A 180 2.70 -32.80 -10.79
C LYS A 180 2.79 -33.30 -9.37
N VAL A 181 1.94 -32.80 -8.48
CA VAL A 181 1.83 -33.29 -7.11
C VAL A 181 1.63 -34.79 -7.26
N HIS A 182 2.72 -35.54 -7.11
CA HIS A 182 2.65 -36.96 -6.96
C HIS A 182 1.95 -37.06 -5.62
N ARG A 183 0.65 -37.36 -5.67
CA ARG A 183 -0.04 -38.00 -4.57
C ARG A 183 0.72 -39.29 -4.39
N SER A 184 1.83 -39.23 -3.66
CA SER A 184 2.70 -40.34 -3.40
C SER A 184 1.82 -41.34 -2.70
N ASN A 185 1.49 -42.43 -3.39
CA ASN A 185 1.17 -43.67 -2.72
C ASN A 185 2.38 -43.93 -1.83
N ILE A 186 2.22 -43.63 -0.55
CA ILE A 186 3.20 -43.93 0.48
C ILE A 186 3.32 -45.45 0.46
N THR A 187 4.31 -45.96 -0.26
CA THR A 187 4.82 -47.29 -0.02
C THR A 187 5.44 -47.27 1.36
N ALA A 188 4.94 -48.17 2.22
CA ALA A 188 5.33 -48.33 3.61
C ALA A 188 6.86 -48.31 3.78
N GLY A 189 7.39 -47.12 4.10
CA GLY A 189 8.69 -46.95 4.73
C GLY A 189 8.56 -47.20 6.21
N ASP A 190 9.65 -47.67 6.82
CA ASP A 190 9.77 -48.04 8.23
C ASP A 190 8.98 -47.10 9.16
N PRO A 191 7.90 -47.58 9.82
CA PRO A 191 6.99 -46.77 10.62
C PRO A 191 7.71 -45.93 11.68
N ALA A 192 8.83 -46.45 12.22
CA ALA A 192 9.61 -45.79 13.26
C ALA A 192 10.36 -44.53 12.75
N ALA A 193 10.78 -44.51 11.49
CA ALA A 193 11.45 -43.35 10.90
C ALA A 193 10.46 -42.23 10.56
N LEU A 194 9.24 -42.60 10.16
CA LEU A 194 8.14 -41.68 9.87
C LEU A 194 7.58 -41.02 11.13
N GLU A 195 7.49 -41.77 12.23
CA GLU A 195 7.04 -41.26 13.53
C GLU A 195 8.05 -40.26 14.13
N LYS A 196 9.35 -40.55 13.99
CA LYS A 196 10.42 -39.63 14.41
C LYS A 196 10.42 -38.33 13.59
N LEU A 197 10.26 -38.43 12.27
CA LEU A 197 10.19 -37.24 11.39
C LEU A 197 8.94 -36.41 11.69
N GLY A 198 7.80 -37.06 11.99
CA GLY A 198 6.56 -36.38 12.39
C GLY A 198 6.70 -35.59 13.70
N ALA A 199 7.43 -36.15 14.67
CA ALA A 199 7.72 -35.46 15.93
C ALA A 199 8.60 -34.22 15.72
N GLU A 200 9.66 -34.32 14.90
CA GLU A 200 10.56 -33.21 14.57
C GLU A 200 9.84 -32.08 13.80
N VAL A 201 8.94 -32.44 12.87
CA VAL A 201 8.10 -31.46 12.14
C VAL A 201 7.11 -30.77 13.08
N ALA A 202 6.45 -31.52 13.97
CA ALA A 202 5.52 -30.95 14.95
C ALA A 202 6.23 -30.00 15.93
N GLU A 203 7.47 -30.31 16.32
CA GLU A 203 8.30 -29.44 17.15
C GLU A 203 8.69 -28.15 16.41
N MET A 204 9.08 -28.25 15.13
CA MET A 204 9.33 -27.07 14.29
C MET A 204 8.11 -26.18 14.12
N GLN A 205 6.93 -26.75 13.86
CA GLN A 205 5.67 -26.00 13.75
C GLN A 205 5.29 -25.31 15.07
N ASN A 206 5.57 -25.94 16.21
CA ASN A 206 5.36 -25.31 17.52
C ASN A 206 6.33 -24.13 17.74
N LEU A 207 7.59 -24.28 17.35
CA LEU A 207 8.58 -23.19 17.40
C LEU A 207 8.19 -22.03 16.48
N GLN A 208 7.75 -22.32 15.25
CA GLN A 208 7.26 -21.29 14.33
C GLN A 208 6.05 -20.53 14.88
N ARG A 209 5.06 -21.23 15.46
CA ARG A 209 3.91 -20.58 16.12
C ARG A 209 4.33 -19.67 17.27
N LYS A 210 5.26 -20.11 18.13
CA LYS A 210 5.81 -19.28 19.22
C LYS A 210 6.55 -18.04 18.71
N ALA A 211 7.31 -18.19 17.63
CA ALA A 211 8.02 -17.07 17.01
C ALA A 211 7.04 -16.04 16.41
N LEU A 212 6.02 -16.50 15.68
CA LEU A 212 4.95 -15.65 15.15
C LEU A 212 4.19 -14.91 16.25
N GLN A 213 3.82 -15.60 17.33
CA GLN A 213 3.13 -14.99 18.46
C GLN A 213 3.98 -13.91 19.12
N THR A 214 5.29 -14.16 19.27
CA THR A 214 6.25 -13.16 19.79
C THR A 214 6.34 -11.93 18.89
N LEU A 215 6.39 -12.13 17.57
CA LEU A 215 6.41 -11.03 16.59
C LEU A 215 5.14 -10.18 16.64
N TYR A 216 3.97 -10.80 16.76
CA TYR A 216 2.71 -10.07 16.92
C TYR A 216 2.69 -9.22 18.20
N THR A 217 3.13 -9.76 19.33
CA THR A 217 3.24 -8.99 20.57
C THR A 217 4.23 -7.81 20.45
N LEU A 218 5.33 -7.98 19.72
CA LEU A 218 6.27 -6.89 19.47
C LEU A 218 5.65 -5.81 18.57
N LEU A 219 4.90 -6.20 17.53
CA LEU A 219 4.19 -5.26 16.66
C LEU A 219 3.15 -4.44 17.44
N GLU A 220 2.34 -5.08 18.28
CA GLU A 220 1.38 -4.38 19.15
C GLU A 220 2.08 -3.37 20.07
N LYS A 221 3.26 -3.73 20.60
CA LYS A 221 4.06 -2.84 21.45
C LYS A 221 4.61 -1.65 20.66
N VAL A 222 5.10 -1.87 19.44
CA VAL A 222 5.58 -0.81 18.53
C VAL A 222 4.44 0.13 18.16
N GLU A 223 3.25 -0.38 17.82
CA GLU A 223 2.08 0.46 17.55
C GLU A 223 1.65 1.27 18.78
N SER A 224 1.68 0.67 19.97
CA SER A 224 1.38 1.38 21.21
C SER A 224 2.38 2.52 21.45
N MET A 225 3.67 2.29 21.17
CA MET A 225 4.71 3.31 21.26
C MET A 225 4.52 4.42 20.22
N ASP A 226 4.17 4.11 18.98
CA ASP A 226 3.86 5.12 17.95
C ASP A 226 2.63 5.96 18.33
N ARG A 227 1.57 5.33 18.85
CA ARG A 227 0.39 6.04 19.38
C ARG A 227 0.74 6.93 20.57
N ALA A 228 1.66 6.52 21.44
CA ALA A 228 2.15 7.35 22.54
C ALA A 228 2.94 8.56 22.01
N GLY A 229 3.89 8.34 21.09
CA GLY A 229 4.68 9.43 20.50
C GLY A 229 3.86 10.38 19.62
N LYS A 230 2.80 9.90 18.95
CA LYS A 230 1.82 10.77 18.27
C LYS A 230 1.05 11.65 19.25
N ARG A 231 0.63 11.10 20.40
CA ARG A 231 -0.06 11.88 21.45
C ARG A 231 0.84 12.96 22.05
N GLU A 232 2.10 12.64 22.32
CA GLU A 232 3.10 13.60 22.81
C GLU A 232 3.30 14.76 21.82
N ARG A 233 3.52 14.45 20.53
CA ARG A 233 3.66 15.47 19.47
C ARG A 233 2.42 16.35 19.30
N ILE A 234 1.21 15.81 19.48
CA ILE A 234 -0.02 16.60 19.45
C ILE A 234 -0.08 17.57 20.63
N GLU A 235 0.35 17.14 21.82
CA GLU A 235 0.34 17.99 23.00
C GLU A 235 1.38 19.11 22.89
N ASP A 236 2.58 18.81 22.38
CA ASP A 236 3.59 19.82 22.07
C ASP A 236 3.08 20.84 21.04
N ALA A 237 2.39 20.37 19.99
CA ALA A 237 1.80 21.25 18.98
C ALA A 237 0.72 22.17 19.58
N LYS A 238 -0.07 21.71 20.56
CA LYS A 238 -1.02 22.56 21.29
C LYS A 238 -0.30 23.62 22.12
N ILE A 239 0.80 23.26 22.79
CA ILE A 239 1.61 24.21 23.56
C ILE A 239 2.16 25.30 22.64
N VAL A 240 2.75 24.92 21.50
CA VAL A 240 3.26 25.87 20.50
C VAL A 240 2.14 26.75 19.96
N HIS A 241 0.97 26.19 19.63
CA HIS A 241 -0.18 26.97 19.16
C HIS A 241 -0.66 27.98 20.21
N GLN A 242 -0.68 27.60 21.49
CA GLN A 242 -1.04 28.49 22.59
C GLN A 242 -0.01 29.61 22.75
N GLN A 243 1.29 29.30 22.66
CA GLN A 243 2.35 30.30 22.71
C GLN A 243 2.23 31.29 21.54
N MET A 244 1.91 30.81 20.33
CA MET A 244 1.73 31.66 19.16
C MET A 244 0.59 32.66 19.35
N LYS A 245 -0.56 32.23 19.89
CA LYS A 245 -1.67 33.13 20.24
C LYS A 245 -1.28 34.18 21.28
N SER A 246 -0.46 33.81 22.27
CA SER A 246 0.06 34.76 23.25
C SER A 246 0.98 35.80 22.62
N ILE A 247 1.80 35.41 21.64
CA ILE A 247 2.67 36.34 20.88
C ILE A 247 1.82 37.31 20.07
N GLU A 248 0.81 36.84 19.32
CA GLU A 248 -0.10 37.69 18.55
C GLU A 248 -0.83 38.72 19.44
N ALA A 249 -1.27 38.31 20.63
CA ALA A 249 -1.88 39.21 21.59
C ALA A 249 -0.91 40.30 22.09
N LEU A 250 0.34 39.93 22.35
CA LEU A 250 1.39 40.89 22.75
C LEU A 250 1.72 41.87 21.62
N GLU A 251 1.78 41.42 20.38
CA GLU A 251 1.98 42.29 19.22
C GLU A 251 0.85 43.33 19.11
N GLY A 252 -0.40 42.92 19.34
CA GLY A 252 -1.54 43.84 19.40
C GLY A 252 -1.39 44.91 20.49
N VAL A 253 -0.92 44.54 21.68
CA VAL A 253 -0.64 45.48 22.78
C VAL A 253 0.48 46.46 22.40
N VAL A 254 1.58 45.96 21.82
CA VAL A 254 2.71 46.79 21.39
C VAL A 254 2.27 47.81 20.33
N GLN A 255 1.49 47.37 19.33
CA GLN A 255 0.95 48.28 18.31
C GLN A 255 0.01 49.33 18.91
N GLY A 256 -0.79 48.96 19.91
CA GLY A 256 -1.64 49.90 20.66
C GLY A 256 -0.80 50.96 21.37
N LEU A 257 0.21 50.55 22.13
CA LEU A 257 1.12 51.46 22.84
C LEU A 257 1.88 52.39 21.88
N GLN A 258 2.33 51.88 20.73
CA GLN A 258 2.98 52.70 19.70
C GLN A 258 2.06 53.79 19.16
N LYS A 259 0.78 53.49 18.93
CA LYS A 259 -0.21 54.48 18.51
C LYS A 259 -0.46 55.53 19.58
N ASP A 260 -0.61 55.12 20.83
CA ASP A 260 -0.81 56.03 21.96
C ASP A 260 0.38 56.99 22.15
N ILE A 261 1.60 56.47 22.06
CA ILE A 261 2.83 57.28 22.11
C ILE A 261 2.84 58.28 20.95
N ALA A 262 2.59 57.83 19.72
CA ALA A 262 2.56 58.71 18.55
C ALA A 262 1.50 59.81 18.68
N GLN A 263 0.34 59.50 19.26
CA GLN A 263 -0.72 60.47 19.51
C GLN A 263 -0.31 61.51 20.57
N ARG A 264 0.31 61.07 21.67
CA ARG A 264 0.84 61.98 22.71
C ARG A 264 1.92 62.91 22.17
N CYS A 265 2.85 62.39 21.37
CA CYS A 265 3.88 63.22 20.74
C CYS A 265 3.28 64.29 19.82
N LYS A 266 2.17 63.99 19.12
CA LYS A 266 1.44 64.98 18.32
C LYS A 266 0.75 66.04 19.20
N SER A 267 0.05 65.62 20.25
CA SER A 267 -0.63 66.57 21.14
C SER A 267 0.33 67.49 21.89
N ASP A 268 1.52 67.00 22.26
CA ASP A 268 2.56 67.80 22.91
C ASP A 268 3.25 68.77 21.93
N SER A 269 3.25 68.46 20.62
CA SER A 269 3.70 69.39 19.59
C SER A 269 2.67 70.47 19.23
N GLU A 270 1.41 70.31 19.66
CA GLU A 270 0.27 71.18 19.30
C GLU A 270 -0.18 72.11 20.44
N SER A 271 0.62 72.34 21.49
CA SER A 271 0.25 73.25 22.60
C SER A 271 1.46 73.92 23.29
N PRO A 272 1.40 75.22 23.66
CA PRO A 272 1.18 76.39 22.81
C PRO A 272 2.24 77.47 23.09
N ASP A 273 3.12 77.78 22.12
CA ASP A 273 3.96 78.99 22.16
C ASP A 273 3.21 80.25 21.68
N GLU A 274 1.87 80.17 21.56
CA GLU A 274 1.01 81.30 21.20
C GLU A 274 0.02 81.67 22.32
N LYS A 275 0.55 81.86 23.54
CA LYS A 275 -0.12 82.66 24.59
C LYS A 275 0.68 83.87 25.08
N SER A 276 1.66 84.33 24.28
CA SER A 276 2.46 85.53 24.54
C SER A 276 2.32 86.63 23.49
N ARG A 277 1.18 86.71 22.78
CA ARG A 277 0.79 87.90 22.01
C ARG A 277 -0.66 88.25 22.25
N GLY A 278 -0.91 89.08 23.26
CA GLY A 278 -2.17 89.82 23.36
C GLY A 278 -2.71 90.01 24.77
N LEU A 279 -1.94 90.63 25.66
CA LEU A 279 -2.50 91.45 26.74
C LEU A 279 -1.65 92.73 26.86
N PHE A 280 -2.18 93.79 26.26
CA PHE A 280 -2.06 95.15 26.77
C PHE A 280 -2.81 95.24 28.10
#